data_AF-A0A5N0GZP1-F1
#
_entry.id   AF-A0A5N0GZP1-F1
#
_cell.length_a   1.000
_cell.length_b   1.000
_cell.length_c   1.000
_cell.angle_alpha   90.00
_cell.angle_beta   90.00
_cell.angle_gamma   90.00
#
_symmetry.space_group_name_H-M   'P 1'
#
loop_
_entity.id
_entity.type
_entity.pdbx_description
1 polymer ?
#
loop_
_entity_poly.entity_id
_entity_poly.type
_entity_poly.pdbx_seq_one_letter_code
_entity_poly.pdbx_strand_id
1 'polypeptide(L)'
;MFRLRPTARQHVALAACVDAHRELYNAALQERRDAWSHGKARIFYGDQSAQLTEIRAVRPDQAVWSFSSQQATLRRLNKAFDGFFRR
;
A
#
# COMPACT_ATOMS: atom_id res chain seq x y z
N MET A 1 4.66 -15.31 23.48
CA MET A 1 4.23 -15.12 22.06
C MET A 1 2.81 -15.64 21.95
N PHE A 2 1.82 -14.78 21.69
CA PHE A 2 0.43 -15.21 21.53
C PHE A 2 0.19 -15.63 20.08
N ARG A 3 -0.25 -16.88 19.87
CA ARG A 3 -0.64 -17.37 18.55
C ARG A 3 -2.09 -16.98 18.28
N LEU A 4 -2.33 -16.19 17.25
CA LEU A 4 -3.69 -15.98 16.76
C LEU A 4 -4.24 -17.33 16.27
N ARG A 5 -5.48 -17.66 16.65
CA ARG A 5 -6.23 -18.82 16.13
C ARG A 5 -7.48 -18.29 15.42
N PRO A 6 -7.36 -17.85 14.16
CA PRO A 6 -8.48 -17.26 13.46
C PRO A 6 -9.52 -18.33 13.12
N THR A 7 -10.79 -17.93 13.08
CA THR A 7 -11.86 -18.75 12.50
C THR A 7 -11.73 -18.80 10.97
N ALA A 8 -12.42 -19.74 10.32
CA ALA A 8 -12.41 -19.84 8.85
C ALA A 8 -12.79 -18.51 8.17
N ARG A 9 -13.81 -17.81 8.67
CA ARG A 9 -14.22 -16.50 8.18
C ARG A 9 -13.13 -15.42 8.38
N GLN A 10 -12.41 -15.46 9.50
CA GLN A 10 -11.30 -14.53 9.74
C GLN A 10 -10.11 -14.80 8.81
N HIS A 11 -9.83 -16.06 8.48
CA HIS A 11 -8.81 -16.39 7.48
C HIS A 11 -9.11 -15.79 6.11
N VAL A 12 -10.37 -15.89 5.65
CA VAL A 12 -10.80 -15.27 4.38
C VAL A 12 -10.64 -13.75 4.42
N ALA A 13 -11.07 -13.10 5.52
CA ALA A 13 -10.91 -11.65 5.66
C ALA A 13 -9.44 -11.21 5.69
N LEU A 14 -8.58 -11.96 6.37
CA LEU A 14 -7.14 -11.68 6.41
C LEU A 14 -6.48 -11.87 5.04
N ALA A 15 -6.89 -12.88 4.26
CA ALA A 15 -6.39 -13.08 2.90
C ALA A 15 -6.77 -11.90 2.00
N ALA A 16 -8.05 -11.48 2.02
CA ALA A 16 -8.51 -10.31 1.28
C ALA A 16 -7.76 -9.03 1.69
N CYS A 17 -7.46 -8.87 2.98
CA CYS A 17 -6.64 -7.77 3.49
C CYS A 17 -5.24 -7.81 2.88
N VAL A 18 -4.55 -8.95 2.93
CA VAL A 18 -3.20 -9.10 2.35
C VAL A 18 -3.21 -8.78 0.85
N ASP A 19 -4.24 -9.22 0.11
CA ASP A 19 -4.36 -8.94 -1.32
C ASP A 19 -4.57 -7.45 -1.61
N ALA A 20 -5.47 -6.77 -0.88
CA ALA A 20 -5.68 -5.33 -1.03
C ALA A 20 -4.40 -4.54 -0.72
N HIS A 21 -3.64 -4.97 0.28
CA HIS A 21 -2.35 -4.37 0.62
C HIS A 21 -1.26 -4.62 -0.43
N ARG A 22 -1.25 -5.81 -1.05
CA ARG A 22 -0.35 -6.15 -2.17
C ARG A 22 -0.66 -5.31 -3.40
N GLU A 23 -1.94 -5.13 -3.72
CA GLU A 23 -2.39 -4.26 -4.80
C GLU A 23 -1.91 -2.82 -4.59
N LEU A 24 -2.18 -2.25 -3.41
CA LEU A 24 -1.76 -0.89 -3.06
C LEU A 24 -0.25 -0.70 -3.19
N TYR A 25 0.54 -1.66 -2.72
CA TYR A 25 2.01 -1.61 -2.84
C TYR A 25 2.45 -1.55 -4.31
N ASN A 26 1.88 -2.44 -5.15
CA ASN A 26 2.25 -2.53 -6.56
C ASN A 26 1.80 -1.30 -7.35
N ALA A 27 0.60 -0.78 -7.08
CA ALA A 27 0.09 0.44 -7.70
C ALA A 27 0.99 1.65 -7.38
N ALA A 28 1.37 1.81 -6.12
CA ALA A 28 2.27 2.88 -5.70
C ALA A 28 3.69 2.73 -6.29
N LEU A 29 4.21 1.50 -6.42
CA LEU A 29 5.49 1.28 -7.10
C LEU A 29 5.40 1.61 -8.60
N GLN A 30 4.29 1.21 -9.24
CA GLN A 30 4.03 1.49 -10.65
C GLN A 30 3.95 2.99 -10.90
N GLU A 31 3.22 3.74 -10.08
CA GLU A 31 3.12 5.20 -10.19
C GLU A 31 4.52 5.86 -10.17
N ARG A 32 5.39 5.48 -9.23
CA ARG A 32 6.77 6.01 -9.16
C ARG A 32 7.56 5.73 -10.44
N ARG A 33 7.44 4.51 -10.97
CA ARG A 33 8.11 4.10 -12.22
C ARG A 33 7.58 4.92 -13.40
N ASP A 34 6.28 5.04 -13.51
CA ASP A 34 5.62 5.69 -14.63
C ASP A 34 5.88 7.21 -14.60
N ALA A 35 5.85 7.85 -13.42
CA ALA A 35 6.22 9.26 -13.25
C ALA A 35 7.67 9.56 -13.71
N TRP A 36 8.60 8.67 -13.39
CA TRP A 36 9.99 8.79 -13.84
C TRP A 36 10.15 8.54 -15.34
N SER A 37 9.40 7.58 -15.89
CA SER A 37 9.44 7.25 -17.31
C SER A 37 8.97 8.41 -18.17
N HIS A 38 7.82 9.01 -17.82
CA HIS A 38 7.16 10.02 -18.65
C HIS A 38 7.71 11.44 -18.46
N GLY A 39 8.17 11.80 -17.25
CA GLY A 39 8.53 13.20 -16.96
C GLY A 39 9.73 13.37 -16.05
N LYS A 40 10.45 12.29 -15.71
CA LYS A 40 11.53 12.30 -14.70
C LYS A 40 11.09 12.91 -13.36
N ALA A 41 9.79 12.85 -13.07
CA ALA A 41 9.24 13.31 -11.82
C ALA A 41 9.51 12.28 -10.71
N ARG A 42 9.75 12.77 -9.50
CA ARG A 42 9.93 11.95 -8.30
C ARG A 42 8.64 12.00 -7.49
N ILE A 43 8.09 10.83 -7.19
CA ILE A 43 6.94 10.65 -6.31
C ILE A 43 7.44 10.12 -4.98
N PHE A 44 7.12 10.83 -3.89
CA PHE A 44 7.52 10.50 -2.54
C PHE A 44 6.38 9.86 -1.76
N TYR A 45 6.69 9.33 -0.58
CA TYR A 45 5.68 8.79 0.34
C TYR A 45 4.54 9.79 0.63
N GLY A 46 4.88 11.07 0.80
CA GLY A 46 3.90 12.12 1.11
C GLY A 46 2.81 12.20 0.06
N ASP A 47 3.20 12.27 -1.22
CA ASP A 47 2.30 12.35 -2.38
C ASP A 47 1.32 11.17 -2.40
N GLN A 48 1.84 9.95 -2.30
CA GLN A 48 1.03 8.72 -2.36
C GLN A 48 0.13 8.56 -1.14
N SER A 49 0.60 9.00 0.04
CA SER A 49 -0.21 8.94 1.26
C SER A 49 -1.36 9.94 1.25
N ALA A 50 -1.21 11.09 0.58
CA ALA A 50 -2.26 12.09 0.43
C ALA A 50 -3.40 11.58 -0.47
N GLN A 51 -3.07 10.78 -1.50
CA GLN A 51 -4.03 10.17 -2.42
C GLN A 51 -4.97 9.15 -1.73
N LEU A 52 -4.56 8.57 -0.59
CA LEU A 52 -5.35 7.53 0.08
C LEU A 52 -6.76 8.00 0.47
N THR A 53 -6.93 9.28 0.82
CA THR A 53 -8.24 9.83 1.17
C THR A 53 -9.20 9.75 -0.02
N GLU A 54 -8.75 10.18 -1.19
CA GLU A 54 -9.53 10.16 -2.43
C GLU A 54 -9.75 8.74 -2.93
N ILE A 55 -8.71 7.90 -2.91
CA ILE A 55 -8.81 6.48 -3.30
C ILE A 55 -9.89 5.79 -2.46
N ARG A 56 -9.87 5.96 -1.13
CA ARG A 56 -10.87 5.33 -0.26
C ARG A 56 -12.28 5.88 -0.45
N ALA A 57 -12.43 7.11 -0.91
CA ALA A 57 -13.75 7.67 -1.22
C ALA A 57 -14.39 6.98 -2.44
N VAL A 58 -13.59 6.56 -3.42
CA VAL A 58 -14.08 5.96 -4.68
C VAL A 58 -13.91 4.44 -4.75
N ARG A 59 -13.14 3.84 -3.84
CA ARG A 59 -12.92 2.38 -3.75
C ARG A 59 -13.35 1.83 -2.40
N PRO A 60 -14.62 1.41 -2.26
CA PRO A 60 -15.15 0.81 -1.04
C PRO A 60 -14.34 -0.41 -0.58
N ASP A 61 -13.81 -1.19 -1.52
CA ASP A 61 -12.98 -2.37 -1.28
C ASP A 61 -11.59 -2.05 -0.68
N GLN A 62 -11.13 -0.81 -0.83
CA GLN A 62 -9.97 -0.27 -0.10
C GLN A 62 -10.37 0.47 1.17
N ALA A 63 -11.57 1.05 1.21
CA ALA A 63 -12.09 1.80 2.36
C ALA A 63 -12.36 0.92 3.58
N VAL A 64 -12.71 -0.36 3.36
CA VAL A 64 -12.95 -1.35 4.43
C VAL A 64 -11.73 -1.61 5.31
N TRP A 65 -10.52 -1.31 4.82
CA TRP A 65 -9.28 -1.48 5.57
C TRP A 65 -8.88 -0.19 6.30
N SER A 66 -8.08 -0.36 7.35
CA SER A 66 -7.60 0.76 8.16
C SER A 66 -6.71 1.68 7.34
N PHE A 67 -6.98 2.99 7.41
CA PHE A 67 -6.12 4.00 6.81
C PHE A 67 -4.66 3.89 7.30
N SER A 68 -4.47 3.69 8.61
CA SER A 68 -3.13 3.58 9.20
C SER A 68 -2.37 2.35 8.72
N SER A 69 -3.05 1.23 8.41
CA SER A 69 -2.39 0.04 7.83
C SER A 69 -1.96 0.30 6.38
N GLN A 70 -2.79 0.99 5.59
CA GLN A 70 -2.45 1.38 4.21
C GLN A 70 -1.25 2.32 4.19
N GLN A 71 -1.21 3.31 5.09
CA GLN A 71 -0.02 4.15 5.26
C GLN A 71 1.23 3.35 5.64
N ALA A 72 1.11 2.35 6.51
CA ALA A 72 2.25 1.48 6.86
C ALA A 72 2.78 0.68 5.66
N THR A 73 1.90 0.36 4.70
CA THR A 73 2.27 -0.31 3.45
C THR A 73 3.06 0.60 2.54
N LEU A 74 2.63 1.85 2.38
CA LEU A 74 3.37 2.86 1.63
C LEU A 74 4.73 3.19 2.28
N ARG A 75 4.81 3.21 3.63
CA ARG A 75 6.11 3.36 4.33
C ARG A 75 7.04 2.17 4.09
N ARG A 76 6.50 0.95 4.01
CA ARG A 76 7.28 -0.25 3.66
C ARG A 76 7.81 -0.18 2.23
N LEU A 77 6.99 0.27 1.28
CA LEU A 77 7.43 0.57 -0.08
C LEU A 77 8.57 1.59 -0.06
N ASN A 78 8.39 2.71 0.64
CA ASN A 78 9.41 3.76 0.70
C ASN A 78 10.74 3.23 1.23
N LYS A 79 10.73 2.47 2.33
CA LYS A 79 11.93 1.86 2.90
C LYS A 79 12.62 0.90 1.92
N ALA A 80 11.85 0.06 1.21
CA ALA A 80 12.40 -0.88 0.24
C ALA A 80 13.01 -0.14 -0.96
N PHE A 81 12.31 0.88 -1.46
CA PHE A 81 12.76 1.71 -2.57
C PHE A 81 14.04 2.47 -2.23
N ASP A 82 14.08 3.17 -1.10
CA ASP A 82 15.28 3.87 -0.63
C ASP A 82 16.47 2.92 -0.42
N GLY A 83 16.20 1.70 0.08
CA GLY A 83 17.22 0.67 0.25
C GLY A 83 17.77 0.12 -1.06
N PHE A 84 16.95 0.08 -2.12
CA PHE A 84 17.37 -0.34 -3.46
C PHE A 84 18.33 0.69 -4.09
N PHE A 85 17.98 1.97 -4.07
CA PHE A 85 18.79 3.03 -4.70
C PHE A 85 20.02 3.47 -3.91
N ARG A 86 20.17 3.02 -2.66
CA ARG A 86 21.38 3.26 -1.85
C ARG A 86 22.54 2.31 -2.21
N ARG A 87 22.24 1.18 -2.84
CA ARG A 87 23.23 0.17 -3.26
C ARG A 87 23.80 0.55 -4.62
#